data_AF-A0A434MQD6-F1
#
_entry.id   AF-A0A434MQD6-F1
#
_cell.length_a   1.000
_cell.length_b   1.000
_cell.length_c   1.000
_cell.angle_alpha   90.00
_cell.angle_beta   90.00
_cell.angle_gamma   90.00
#
_symmetry.space_group_name_H-M   'P 1'
#
loop_
_entity.id
_entity.type
_entity.pdbx_description
1 polymer ?
#
loop_
_entity_poly.entity_id
_entity_poly.type
_entity_poly.pdbx_seq_one_letter_code
_entity_poly.pdbx_strand_id
1 'polypeptide(L)'
;MIGKIRIFLALGLVVVGSLILVPLQILSMKTGLWRETFVLKIWHRLIIRALGMRIHVKGTLSSQRPLLVASNHISWTDIMVLGSMVDVKFIARADMAGWPLIGMLSKLQRTVFIERERKRSSGDQASEIANRMAKGDAMVLFAEGSTGDGNMILPFKRTLFGAASMAISEGAAETVFIQPVAIVYTRLHGV
;
A
#
# COMPACT_ATOMS: atom_id res chain seq x y z
N MET A 1 2.07 -9.26 -33.41
CA MET A 1 0.73 -8.65 -33.57
C MET A 1 -0.18 -8.92 -32.36
N ILE A 2 -0.32 -10.18 -31.92
CA ILE A 2 -1.16 -10.58 -30.78
C ILE A 2 -0.79 -9.89 -29.45
N GLY A 3 0.51 -9.73 -29.14
CA GLY A 3 0.96 -9.05 -27.92
C GLY A 3 0.52 -7.58 -27.83
N LYS A 4 0.55 -6.84 -28.94
CA LYS A 4 0.10 -5.44 -29.00
C LYS A 4 -1.40 -5.32 -28.76
N ILE A 5 -2.19 -6.24 -29.34
CA ILE A 5 -3.65 -6.30 -29.12
C ILE A 5 -3.94 -6.56 -27.64
N ARG A 6 -3.27 -7.53 -27.02
CA ARG A 6 -3.45 -7.84 -25.60
C ARG A 6 -3.12 -6.64 -24.70
N ILE A 7 -2.02 -5.92 -24.99
CA ILE A 7 -1.65 -4.71 -24.25
C ILE A 7 -2.72 -3.63 -24.40
N PHE A 8 -3.21 -3.40 -25.62
CA PHE A 8 -4.23 -2.40 -25.90
C PHE A 8 -5.54 -2.71 -25.16
N LEU A 9 -5.99 -3.97 -25.20
CA LEU A 9 -7.18 -4.43 -24.47
C LEU A 9 -6.99 -4.31 -22.95
N ALA A 10 -5.82 -4.68 -22.43
CA ALA A 10 -5.50 -4.55 -21.01
C ALA A 10 -5.51 -3.09 -20.55
N LEU A 11 -4.93 -2.19 -21.35
CA LEU A 11 -4.93 -0.75 -21.07
C LEU A 11 -6.35 -0.18 -21.12
N GLY A 12 -7.13 -0.51 -22.16
CA GLY A 12 -8.52 -0.10 -22.28
C GLY A 12 -9.36 -0.56 -21.09
N LEU A 13 -9.17 -1.80 -20.65
CA LEU A 13 -9.83 -2.34 -19.46
C LEU A 13 -9.46 -1.56 -18.19
N VAL A 14 -8.19 -1.22 -18.00
CA VAL A 14 -7.74 -0.42 -16.85
C VAL A 14 -8.31 0.99 -16.89
N VAL A 15 -8.35 1.64 -18.05
CA VAL A 15 -8.92 2.97 -18.22
C VAL A 15 -10.41 2.97 -17.90
N VAL A 16 -11.18 2.10 -18.56
CA VAL A 16 -12.64 2.00 -18.35
C VAL A 16 -12.95 1.61 -16.90
N GLY A 17 -12.23 0.62 -16.36
CA GLY A 17 -12.40 0.22 -14.96
C GLY A 17 -12.07 1.36 -13.99
N SER A 18 -11.03 2.17 -14.25
CA SER A 18 -10.70 3.32 -13.42
C SER A 18 -11.77 4.41 -13.50
N LEU A 19 -12.31 4.69 -14.69
CA LEU A 19 -13.39 5.67 -14.88
C LEU A 19 -14.66 5.31 -14.09
N ILE A 20 -14.92 4.02 -13.85
CA ILE A 20 -16.05 3.53 -13.05
C ILE A 20 -15.69 3.49 -11.56
N LEU A 21 -14.55 2.90 -11.22
CA LEU A 21 -14.19 2.64 -9.82
C LEU A 21 -13.76 3.90 -9.06
N VAL A 22 -13.17 4.91 -9.72
CA VAL A 22 -12.75 6.15 -9.05
C VAL A 22 -13.96 6.94 -8.50
N PRO A 23 -15.03 7.22 -9.26
CA PRO A 23 -16.24 7.85 -8.71
C PRO A 23 -16.87 7.05 -7.57
N LEU A 24 -16.92 5.71 -7.68
CA LEU A 24 -17.42 4.84 -6.61
C LEU A 24 -16.55 4.94 -5.36
N GLN A 25 -15.23 5.02 -5.51
CA GLN A 25 -14.31 5.21 -4.40
C GLN A 25 -14.52 6.58 -3.72
N ILE A 26 -14.69 7.64 -4.51
CA ILE A 26 -14.99 8.98 -3.96
C ILE A 26 -16.33 8.96 -3.20
N LEU A 27 -17.35 8.31 -3.76
CA LEU A 27 -18.66 8.19 -3.12
C LEU A 27 -18.57 7.40 -1.80
N SER A 28 -17.85 6.27 -1.80
CA SER A 28 -17.55 5.48 -0.60
C SER A 28 -16.90 6.31 0.49
N MET A 29 -15.86 7.07 0.15
CA MET A 29 -15.13 7.91 1.11
C MET A 29 -15.98 9.06 1.66
N LYS A 30 -16.90 9.61 0.88
CA LYS A 30 -17.78 10.72 1.31
C LYS A 30 -18.98 10.27 2.12
N THR A 31 -19.54 9.11 1.81
CA THR A 31 -20.83 8.65 2.37
C THR A 31 -20.69 7.53 3.39
N GLY A 32 -19.59 6.79 3.37
CA GLY A 32 -19.40 5.61 4.22
C GLY A 32 -20.34 4.43 3.90
N LEU A 33 -21.06 4.46 2.77
CA LEU A 33 -22.06 3.44 2.39
C LEU A 33 -21.46 2.02 2.30
N TRP A 34 -20.19 1.92 1.96
CA TRP A 34 -19.42 0.68 1.99
C TRP A 34 -17.98 0.97 2.37
N ARG A 35 -17.24 -0.06 2.79
CA ARG A 35 -15.81 0.03 3.09
C ARG A 35 -15.04 0.43 1.84
N GLU A 36 -14.29 1.51 1.91
CA GLU A 36 -13.54 2.03 0.77
C GLU A 36 -12.40 1.09 0.34
N THR A 37 -11.96 0.17 1.22
CA THR A 37 -11.02 -0.90 0.88
C THR A 37 -11.58 -1.86 -0.17
N PHE A 38 -12.90 -2.01 -0.26
CA PHE A 38 -13.53 -2.93 -1.20
C PHE A 38 -13.29 -2.52 -2.67
N VAL A 39 -13.58 -1.25 -2.99
CA VAL A 39 -13.40 -0.72 -4.35
C VAL A 39 -11.91 -0.70 -4.73
N LEU A 40 -11.05 -0.30 -3.79
CA LEU A 40 -9.60 -0.33 -3.98
C LEU A 40 -9.09 -1.74 -4.28
N LYS A 41 -9.57 -2.76 -3.54
CA LYS A 41 -9.18 -4.15 -3.77
C LYS A 41 -9.57 -4.63 -5.16
N ILE A 42 -10.76 -4.26 -5.65
CA ILE A 42 -11.20 -4.56 -7.02
C ILE A 42 -10.28 -3.88 -8.03
N TRP A 43 -9.95 -2.61 -7.82
CA TRP A 43 -9.06 -1.86 -8.70
C TRP A 43 -7.64 -2.47 -8.74
N HIS A 44 -7.06 -2.81 -7.58
CA HIS A 44 -5.77 -3.50 -7.51
C HIS A 44 -5.80 -4.84 -8.26
N ARG A 45 -6.87 -5.64 -8.10
CA ARG A 45 -7.05 -6.90 -8.83
C ARG A 45 -7.18 -6.70 -10.34
N LEU A 46 -7.81 -5.61 -10.77
CA LEU A 46 -7.92 -5.24 -12.18
C LEU A 46 -6.52 -4.99 -12.78
N ILE A 47 -5.71 -4.19 -12.10
CA ILE A 47 -4.33 -3.89 -12.50
C ILE A 47 -3.48 -5.18 -12.56
N ILE A 48 -3.52 -6.00 -11.51
CA ILE A 48 -2.80 -7.28 -11.46
C ILE A 48 -3.17 -8.20 -12.63
N ARG A 49 -4.47 -8.30 -12.96
CA ARG A 49 -4.95 -9.08 -14.11
C ARG A 49 -4.50 -8.50 -15.44
N ALA A 50 -4.57 -7.18 -15.60
CA ALA A 50 -4.14 -6.48 -16.82
C ALA A 50 -2.63 -6.68 -17.07
N LEU A 51 -1.83 -6.68 -16.01
CA LEU A 51 -0.39 -6.99 -16.05
C LEU A 51 -0.10 -8.48 -16.28
N GLY A 52 -1.11 -9.35 -16.18
CA GLY A 52 -0.93 -10.80 -16.30
C GLY A 52 -0.17 -11.42 -15.12
N MET A 53 -0.15 -10.76 -13.98
CA MET A 53 0.56 -11.22 -12.78
C MET A 53 -0.21 -12.32 -12.08
N ARG A 54 0.50 -13.37 -11.65
CA ARG A 54 -0.04 -14.47 -10.83
C ARG A 54 0.54 -14.38 -9.43
N ILE A 55 -0.33 -14.21 -8.43
CA ILE A 55 0.06 -14.05 -7.04
C ILE A 55 -0.06 -15.41 -6.34
N HIS A 56 1.03 -15.83 -5.69
CA HIS A 56 1.04 -17.01 -4.82
C HIS A 56 1.36 -16.55 -3.41
N VAL A 57 0.50 -16.93 -2.46
CA VAL A 57 0.63 -16.50 -1.06
C VAL A 57 0.97 -17.72 -0.22
N LYS A 58 1.97 -17.56 0.65
CA LYS A 58 2.28 -18.50 1.73
C LYS A 58 2.05 -17.80 3.07
N GLY A 59 1.30 -18.42 3.95
CA GLY A 59 0.87 -17.84 5.22
C GLY A 59 -0.37 -16.95 5.10
N THR A 60 -0.74 -16.32 6.20
CA THR A 60 -1.95 -15.49 6.33
C THR A 60 -1.62 -14.17 7.00
N LEU A 61 -2.23 -13.08 6.52
CA LEU A 61 -2.13 -11.80 7.22
C LEU A 61 -2.91 -11.88 8.55
N SER A 62 -2.36 -11.28 9.59
CA SER A 62 -2.99 -11.21 10.91
C SER A 62 -4.28 -10.40 10.87
N SER A 63 -5.31 -10.92 11.52
CA SER A 63 -6.54 -10.19 11.82
C SER A 63 -6.39 -9.26 13.03
N GLN A 64 -5.31 -9.40 13.81
CA GLN A 64 -5.05 -8.58 14.99
C GLN A 64 -4.86 -7.11 14.61
N ARG A 65 -5.25 -6.22 15.52
CA ARG A 65 -5.09 -4.76 15.38
C ARG A 65 -4.66 -4.18 16.73
N PRO A 66 -3.93 -3.06 16.75
CA PRO A 66 -3.35 -2.34 15.61
C PRO A 66 -2.25 -3.14 14.88
N LEU A 67 -2.14 -3.00 13.55
CA LEU A 67 -1.23 -3.80 12.72
C LEU A 67 -0.31 -2.93 11.86
N LEU A 68 1.00 -3.15 12.00
CA LEU A 68 2.04 -2.65 11.11
C LEU A 68 2.59 -3.81 10.28
N VAL A 69 2.36 -3.78 8.97
CA VAL A 69 2.92 -4.73 8.01
C VAL A 69 4.25 -4.18 7.51
N ALA A 70 5.36 -4.86 7.83
CA ALA A 70 6.70 -4.47 7.39
C ALA A 70 7.11 -5.31 6.19
N SER A 71 7.25 -4.70 5.02
CA SER A 71 7.59 -5.36 3.77
C SER A 71 8.91 -4.86 3.19
N ASN A 72 9.61 -5.74 2.47
CA ASN A 72 10.61 -5.33 1.48
C ASN A 72 9.92 -4.57 0.33
N HIS A 73 10.68 -3.79 -0.44
CA HIS A 73 10.17 -2.99 -1.55
C HIS A 73 11.05 -3.15 -2.78
N ILE A 74 10.48 -3.70 -3.84
CA ILE A 74 11.17 -3.98 -5.11
C ILE A 74 10.63 -3.04 -6.18
N SER A 75 9.32 -2.82 -6.22
CA SER A 75 8.71 -1.98 -7.25
C SER A 75 7.35 -1.43 -6.86
N TRP A 76 6.81 -0.53 -7.68
CA TRP A 76 5.46 -0.01 -7.51
C TRP A 76 4.37 -1.10 -7.56
N THR A 77 4.63 -2.26 -8.18
CA THR A 77 3.65 -3.36 -8.23
C THR A 77 3.43 -4.01 -6.87
N ASP A 78 4.34 -3.82 -5.91
CA ASP A 78 4.19 -4.32 -4.53
C ASP A 78 2.91 -3.80 -3.87
N ILE A 79 2.58 -2.54 -4.12
CA ILE A 79 1.36 -1.88 -3.63
C ILE A 79 0.12 -2.56 -4.22
N MET A 80 0.15 -2.87 -5.52
CA MET A 80 -0.96 -3.53 -6.22
C MET A 80 -1.14 -4.95 -5.71
N VAL A 81 -0.03 -5.67 -5.49
CA VAL A 81 -0.05 -7.02 -4.95
C VAL A 81 -0.68 -7.02 -3.56
N LEU A 82 -0.15 -6.24 -2.62
CA LEU A 82 -0.67 -6.19 -1.25
C LEU A 82 -2.11 -5.69 -1.19
N GLY A 83 -2.43 -4.61 -1.90
CA GLY A 83 -3.77 -4.01 -1.96
C GLY A 83 -4.83 -4.91 -2.60
N SER A 84 -4.43 -5.86 -3.45
CA SER A 84 -5.36 -6.84 -4.06
C SER A 84 -5.80 -7.96 -3.11
N MET A 85 -5.03 -8.18 -2.04
CA MET A 85 -5.21 -9.31 -1.12
C MET A 85 -5.87 -8.87 0.18
N VAL A 86 -5.38 -7.79 0.76
CA VAL A 86 -5.68 -7.41 2.15
C VAL A 86 -6.12 -5.96 2.26
N ASP A 87 -6.90 -5.68 3.29
CA ASP A 87 -7.41 -4.33 3.58
C ASP A 87 -6.31 -3.54 4.29
N VAL A 88 -5.45 -2.90 3.50
CA VAL A 88 -4.26 -2.18 3.97
C VAL A 88 -4.19 -0.76 3.43
N LYS A 89 -3.55 0.11 4.20
CA LYS A 89 -3.20 1.48 3.83
C LYS A 89 -1.69 1.62 3.75
N PHE A 90 -1.19 2.49 2.87
CA PHE A 90 0.25 2.61 2.61
C PHE A 90 0.82 3.89 3.21
N ILE A 91 2.15 3.88 3.38
CA ILE A 91 2.93 5.06 3.72
C ILE A 91 3.77 5.42 2.49
N ALA A 92 3.69 6.67 2.04
CA ALA A 92 4.42 7.17 0.87
C ALA A 92 5.16 8.47 1.19
N ARG A 93 6.09 8.86 0.32
CA ARG A 93 6.78 10.14 0.46
C ARG A 93 5.85 11.30 0.14
N ALA A 94 5.96 12.40 0.87
CA ALA A 94 5.07 13.55 0.74
C ALA A 94 5.13 14.26 -0.63
N ASP A 95 6.28 14.24 -1.31
CA ASP A 95 6.42 14.81 -2.65
C ASP A 95 5.53 14.11 -3.69
N MET A 96 5.24 12.82 -3.52
CA MET A 96 4.32 12.08 -4.38
C MET A 96 2.88 12.61 -4.32
N ALA A 97 2.49 13.31 -3.26
CA ALA A 97 1.13 13.84 -3.12
C ALA A 97 0.80 14.91 -4.18
N GLY A 98 1.82 15.58 -4.72
CA GLY A 98 1.70 16.58 -5.77
C GLY A 98 1.76 16.02 -7.20
N TRP A 99 2.08 14.74 -7.38
CA TRP A 99 2.21 14.16 -8.70
C TRP A 99 0.83 13.99 -9.37
N PRO A 100 0.69 14.37 -10.65
CA PRO A 100 -0.57 14.18 -11.36
C PRO A 100 -0.87 12.67 -11.45
N LEU A 101 -2.16 12.33 -11.32
CA LEU A 101 -2.68 10.96 -11.26
C LEU A 101 -2.21 10.13 -10.06
N ILE A 102 -0.89 9.95 -9.87
CA ILE A 102 -0.32 9.13 -8.78
C ILE A 102 -0.67 9.70 -7.41
N GLY A 103 -0.55 11.03 -7.23
CA GLY A 103 -0.94 11.69 -5.99
C GLY A 103 -2.44 11.56 -5.72
N MET A 104 -3.27 11.67 -6.77
CA MET A 104 -4.72 11.46 -6.67
C MET A 104 -5.07 10.02 -6.25
N LEU A 105 -4.51 9.02 -6.93
CA LEU A 105 -4.74 7.61 -6.62
C LEU A 105 -4.25 7.25 -5.21
N SER A 106 -3.12 7.81 -4.78
CA SER A 106 -2.59 7.63 -3.43
C SER A 106 -3.53 8.23 -2.36
N LYS A 107 -4.14 9.39 -2.63
CA LYS A 107 -5.16 9.98 -1.74
C LYS A 107 -6.41 9.10 -1.68
N LEU A 108 -6.86 8.55 -2.81
CA LEU A 108 -7.99 7.61 -2.84
C LEU A 108 -7.70 6.31 -2.07
N GLN A 109 -6.44 5.86 -2.05
CA GLN A 109 -5.96 4.75 -1.23
C GLN A 109 -5.89 5.08 0.28
N ARG A 110 -6.10 6.35 0.66
CA ARG A 110 -5.90 6.91 2.01
C ARG A 110 -4.47 6.75 2.53
N THR A 111 -3.51 6.80 1.61
CA THR A 111 -2.08 6.76 1.91
C THR A 111 -1.69 7.89 2.87
N VAL A 112 -0.87 7.57 3.86
CA VAL A 112 -0.24 8.55 4.75
C VAL A 112 1.04 9.04 4.09
N PHE A 113 1.18 10.36 3.97
CA PHE A 113 2.31 11.00 3.31
C PHE A 113 3.33 11.47 4.35
N ILE A 114 4.58 11.07 4.19
CA ILE A 114 5.68 11.36 5.13
C ILE A 114 6.81 12.17 4.49
N GLU A 115 7.31 13.18 5.19
CA GLU A 115 8.50 13.96 4.83
C GLU A 115 9.72 13.38 5.56
N ARG A 116 10.67 12.84 4.81
CA ARG A 116 11.85 12.17 5.38
C ARG A 116 12.95 13.11 5.85
N GLU A 117 13.00 14.34 5.31
CA GLU A 117 14.11 15.28 5.54
C GLU A 117 13.87 16.24 6.72
N ARG A 118 12.62 16.37 7.19
CA ARG A 118 12.30 17.25 8.31
C ARG A 118 12.23 16.48 9.62
N LYS A 119 13.35 16.42 10.35
CA LYS A 119 13.43 15.82 11.69
C LYS A 119 12.35 16.34 12.66
N ARG A 120 12.00 17.64 12.59
CA ARG A 120 10.95 18.24 13.44
C ARG A 120 9.54 17.69 13.20
N SER A 121 9.19 17.29 11.98
CA SER A 121 7.86 16.74 11.68
C SER A 121 7.79 15.21 11.79
N SER A 122 8.90 14.55 12.15
CA SER A 122 8.96 13.09 12.26
C SER A 122 8.07 12.55 13.40
N GLY A 123 7.94 13.30 14.50
CA GLY A 123 7.02 12.97 15.60
C GLY A 123 5.56 13.03 15.17
N ASP A 124 5.13 14.17 14.61
CA ASP A 124 3.76 14.36 14.14
C ASP A 124 3.33 13.30 13.10
N GLN A 125 4.24 12.95 12.18
CA GLN A 125 3.99 11.92 11.18
C GLN A 125 3.89 10.51 11.78
N ALA A 126 4.73 10.19 12.76
CA ALA A 126 4.66 8.94 13.49
C ALA A 126 3.36 8.86 14.32
N SER A 127 2.92 9.97 14.91
CA SER A 127 1.67 10.05 15.67
C SER A 127 0.46 9.90 14.75
N GLU A 128 0.47 10.47 13.54
CA GLU A 128 -0.60 10.21 12.55
C GLU A 128 -0.68 8.72 12.18
N ILE A 129 0.46 8.07 11.90
CA ILE A 129 0.47 6.62 11.60
C ILE A 129 -0.01 5.81 12.82
N ALA A 130 0.42 6.16 14.02
CA ALA A 130 -0.04 5.55 15.27
C ALA A 130 -1.56 5.66 15.44
N ASN A 131 -2.11 6.86 15.25
CA ASN A 131 -3.54 7.15 15.33
C ASN A 131 -4.34 6.38 14.26
N ARG A 132 -3.81 6.25 13.04
CA ARG A 132 -4.44 5.42 11.98
C ARG A 132 -4.49 3.96 12.39
N MET A 133 -3.38 3.41 12.87
CA MET A 133 -3.31 2.03 13.34
C MET A 133 -4.28 1.79 14.52
N ALA A 134 -4.34 2.71 15.49
CA ALA A 134 -5.25 2.66 16.63
C ALA A 134 -6.73 2.68 16.20
N LYS A 135 -7.06 3.38 15.11
CA LYS A 135 -8.41 3.39 14.50
C LYS A 135 -8.73 2.12 13.69
N GLY A 136 -7.81 1.15 13.65
CA GLY A 136 -8.01 -0.17 13.03
C GLY A 136 -7.43 -0.32 11.62
N ASP A 137 -6.80 0.72 11.06
CA ASP A 137 -6.09 0.59 9.78
C ASP A 137 -4.90 -0.37 9.94
N ALA A 138 -4.75 -1.31 9.00
CA ALA A 138 -3.50 -2.04 8.84
C ALA A 138 -2.57 -1.22 7.96
N MET A 139 -1.48 -0.72 8.53
CA MET A 139 -0.53 0.15 7.84
C MET A 139 0.59 -0.69 7.23
N VAL A 140 0.86 -0.51 5.93
CA VAL A 140 2.00 -1.11 5.24
C VAL A 140 3.14 -0.11 5.20
N LEU A 141 4.28 -0.59 5.68
CA LEU A 141 5.54 0.10 5.66
C LEU A 141 6.54 -0.68 4.81
N PHE A 142 7.10 -0.01 3.81
CA PHE A 142 8.25 -0.49 3.07
C PHE A 142 9.54 -0.17 3.84
N ALA A 143 10.00 -1.14 4.63
CA ALA A 143 10.97 -0.93 5.71
C ALA A 143 12.38 -0.55 5.22
N GLU A 144 12.71 -0.86 3.98
CA GLU A 144 13.97 -0.46 3.32
C GLU A 144 14.03 1.06 3.07
N GLY A 145 12.87 1.72 2.95
CA GLY A 145 12.77 3.13 2.62
C GLY A 145 13.22 3.48 1.20
N SER A 146 13.48 2.51 0.34
CA SER A 146 13.71 2.67 -1.11
C SER A 146 13.31 1.38 -1.81
N THR A 147 13.27 1.38 -3.13
CA THR A 147 13.17 0.16 -3.93
C THR A 147 14.56 -0.47 -4.10
N GLY A 148 14.66 -1.77 -3.83
CA GLY A 148 15.80 -2.60 -4.22
C GLY A 148 15.60 -3.25 -5.59
N ASP A 149 16.58 -4.05 -6.03
CA ASP A 149 16.51 -4.82 -7.28
C ASP A 149 15.73 -6.13 -7.16
N GLY A 150 15.38 -6.52 -5.92
CA GLY A 150 14.66 -7.75 -5.61
C GLY A 150 15.54 -8.99 -5.43
N ASN A 151 16.86 -8.87 -5.65
CA ASN A 151 17.81 -9.96 -5.42
C ASN A 151 18.33 -9.98 -3.98
N MET A 152 18.40 -8.81 -3.34
CA MET A 152 18.78 -8.66 -1.95
C MET A 152 17.81 -7.74 -1.21
N ILE A 153 17.70 -7.94 0.11
CA ILE A 153 16.95 -7.05 0.99
C ILE A 153 17.90 -5.97 1.51
N LEU A 154 17.55 -4.70 1.34
CA LEU A 154 18.30 -3.60 1.92
C LEU A 154 18.08 -3.52 3.45
N PRO A 155 19.01 -2.90 4.20
CA PRO A 155 18.84 -2.71 5.64
C PRO A 155 17.54 -1.96 5.98
N PHE A 156 16.78 -2.48 6.94
CA PHE A 156 15.56 -1.85 7.41
C PHE A 156 15.85 -0.60 8.23
N LYS A 157 15.14 0.49 7.93
CA LYS A 157 15.31 1.77 8.63
C LYS A 157 14.52 1.76 9.93
N ARG A 158 15.25 1.71 11.07
CA ARG A 158 14.68 1.73 12.43
C ARG A 158 13.69 2.87 12.64
N THR A 159 13.95 4.04 12.06
CA THR A 159 13.10 5.23 12.18
C THR A 159 11.67 5.01 11.69
N LEU A 160 11.47 4.10 10.73
CA LEU A 160 10.15 3.82 10.18
C LEU A 160 9.27 2.99 11.14
N PHE A 161 9.87 2.29 12.10
CA PHE A 161 9.15 1.57 13.16
C PHE A 161 8.75 2.48 14.33
N GLY A 162 9.20 3.74 14.34
CA GLY A 162 8.90 4.69 15.40
C GLY A 162 7.40 4.89 15.63
N ALA A 163 6.57 4.78 14.59
CA ALA A 163 5.12 4.87 14.72
C ALA A 163 4.50 3.76 15.59
N ALA A 164 5.06 2.54 15.55
CA ALA A 164 4.60 1.45 16.41
C ALA A 164 4.96 1.71 17.88
N SER A 165 6.19 2.16 18.14
CA SER A 165 6.61 2.58 19.49
C SER A 165 5.78 3.74 20.01
N MET A 166 5.52 4.73 19.15
CA MET A 166 4.76 5.94 19.49
C MET A 166 3.31 5.63 19.85
N ALA A 167 2.66 4.73 19.11
CA ALA A 167 1.30 4.29 19.43
C ALA A 167 1.18 3.74 20.85
N ILE A 168 2.23 3.06 21.34
CA ILE A 168 2.27 2.53 22.71
C ILE A 168 2.57 3.65 23.71
N SER A 169 3.60 4.46 23.46
CA SER A 169 4.01 5.51 24.41
C SER A 169 2.98 6.62 24.60
N GLU A 170 2.21 6.95 23.56
CA GLU A 170 1.14 7.96 23.61
C GLU A 170 -0.18 7.38 24.13
N GLY A 171 -0.23 6.09 24.49
CA GLY A 171 -1.44 5.43 24.98
C GLY A 171 -2.52 5.20 23.92
N ALA A 172 -2.19 5.38 22.63
CA ALA A 172 -3.11 5.11 21.53
C ALA A 172 -3.40 3.61 21.37
N ALA A 173 -2.48 2.74 21.84
CA ALA A 173 -2.65 1.30 21.89
C ALA A 173 -1.81 0.67 23.00
N GLU A 174 -2.32 -0.38 23.65
CA GLU A 174 -1.52 -1.15 24.62
C GLU A 174 -0.43 -1.99 23.93
N THR A 175 -0.74 -2.49 22.74
CA THR A 175 0.16 -3.32 21.93
C THR A 175 0.02 -2.98 20.46
N VAL A 176 1.09 -3.19 19.68
CA VAL A 176 1.08 -3.08 18.22
C VAL A 176 1.66 -4.36 17.64
N PHE A 177 0.90 -5.02 16.77
CA PHE A 177 1.36 -6.21 16.07
C PHE A 177 2.20 -5.79 14.87
N ILE A 178 3.42 -6.32 14.78
CA ILE A 178 4.28 -6.13 13.61
C ILE A 178 4.33 -7.45 12.85
N GLN A 179 3.86 -7.45 11.60
CA GLN A 179 3.92 -8.62 10.74
C GLN A 179 4.93 -8.41 9.61
N PRO A 180 6.02 -9.20 9.55
CA PRO A 180 6.91 -9.19 8.40
C PRO A 180 6.22 -9.84 7.20
N VAL A 181 6.37 -9.23 6.03
CA VAL A 181 5.92 -9.77 4.74
C VAL A 181 7.08 -9.69 3.75
N ALA A 182 7.29 -10.74 2.98
CA ALA A 182 8.26 -10.77 1.90
C ALA A 182 7.54 -10.88 0.54
N ILE A 183 7.89 -10.01 -0.38
CA ILE A 183 7.47 -10.03 -1.78
C ILE A 183 8.67 -10.43 -2.61
N VAL A 184 8.48 -11.42 -3.49
CA VAL A 184 9.53 -11.89 -4.40
C VAL A 184 8.93 -12.09 -5.79
N TYR A 185 9.57 -11.50 -6.80
CA TYR A 185 9.25 -11.73 -8.20
C TYR A 185 10.14 -12.84 -8.73
N THR A 186 9.58 -14.04 -8.83
CA THR A 186 10.37 -15.27 -9.12
C THR A 186 10.42 -15.64 -10.59
N ARG A 187 9.58 -15.04 -11.44
CA ARG A 187 9.43 -15.41 -12.85
C ARG A 187 9.11 -14.21 -13.70
N LEU A 188 9.63 -14.20 -14.93
CA LEU A 188 9.23 -13.25 -15.97
C LEU A 188 8.56 -14.03 -17.10
N HIS A 189 7.36 -13.63 -17.49
CA HIS A 189 6.55 -14.35 -18.49
C HIS A 189 6.19 -15.82 -18.13
N GLY A 190 6.29 -16.19 -16.85
CA GLY A 190 5.98 -17.55 -16.38
C GLY A 190 7.13 -18.55 -16.51
N VAL A 191 8.31 -18.09 -16.94
CA VAL A 191 9.58 -18.81 -16.94
C VAL A 191 10.38 -18.36 -15.72
#